data_AF-A0A3B6NK75-F1
#
_entry.id   AF-A0A3B6NK75-F1
#
_cell.length_a   1.000
_cell.length_b   1.000
_cell.length_c   1.000
_cell.angle_alpha   90.00
_cell.angle_beta   90.00
_cell.angle_gamma   90.00
#
_symmetry.space_group_name_H-M   'P 1'
#
loop_
_entity.id
_entity.type
_entity.pdbx_description
1 polymer ?
#
loop_
_entity_poly.entity_id
_entity_poly.type
_entity_poly.pdbx_seq_one_letter_code
_entity_poly.pdbx_strand_id
1 'polypeptide(L)'
;MATAARRLVPFHLRPPGARPLAAVAAAPHSRKRDAVSCKSTGKTRAKNKAKDTTMWRPQRRELEEHLKRRTRSAGAFDPGLYRRHSHSHHVPVLLGEVLAAFRRPLPLRSFVDCTLGAAGHSLAMMEAHPEMELHVGMDVDPSALAIGQRHIEAFLVSRATGEGGEDALQGTLRAYTHVKNFKYIKHVLGGVDESLADGSSGVDGILIDLGMSSMQVNRSDRGFSVLNDGPLDMRMDPKATLTAEDILNSWPELEVGRILRDYGEESNWQSLQRRIVKERKTGGLHSTGELVKLIQRTCTISGGRQGWIKTATRVFQALRIAVNDELQTLEDALHSCFDCLAPDGRLAVISFHSLEDRIVKQTFLELIRGDEAEDDEEDLVCADIDDEDEPWFKQRVQGTNGTVLTKRPTTPSQEEEKLNQRCRSAKLRVIQKA
;
A
#
# COMPACT_ATOMS: atom_id res chain seq x y z
N MET A 1 -3.38 -47.25 25.70
CA MET A 1 -3.36 -46.10 26.63
C MET A 1 -2.48 -45.02 26.05
N ALA A 2 -2.85 -43.75 26.28
CA ALA A 2 -2.21 -42.49 25.89
C ALA A 2 -2.82 -41.78 24.66
N THR A 3 -3.91 -41.09 24.92
CA THR A 3 -4.60 -40.11 24.07
C THR A 3 -3.91 -38.75 24.25
N ALA A 4 -3.36 -38.16 23.19
CA ALA A 4 -2.75 -36.83 23.24
C ALA A 4 -3.80 -35.76 22.88
N ALA A 5 -4.20 -34.98 23.88
CA ALA A 5 -5.14 -33.88 23.76
C ALA A 5 -4.49 -32.66 23.05
N ARG A 6 -5.07 -32.22 21.93
CA ARG A 6 -4.77 -30.94 21.29
C ARG A 6 -5.37 -29.80 22.13
N ARG A 7 -4.52 -28.89 22.61
CA ARG A 7 -4.91 -27.63 23.24
C ARG A 7 -5.47 -26.66 22.18
N LEU A 8 -6.71 -26.25 22.36
CA LEU A 8 -7.33 -25.11 21.68
C LEU A 8 -6.85 -23.81 22.37
N VAL A 9 -6.40 -22.83 21.58
CA VAL A 9 -6.06 -21.49 22.05
C VAL A 9 -7.34 -20.64 22.07
N PRO A 10 -7.60 -19.84 23.13
CA PRO A 10 -8.86 -19.12 23.26
C PRO A 10 -8.90 -17.82 22.43
N PHE A 11 -10.02 -17.64 21.74
CA PHE A 11 -10.45 -16.39 21.11
C PHE A 11 -10.51 -15.26 22.15
N HIS A 12 -9.81 -14.14 21.89
CA HIS A 12 -9.99 -12.91 22.65
C HIS A 12 -11.22 -12.15 22.13
N LEU A 13 -12.31 -12.27 22.87
CA LEU A 13 -13.47 -11.39 22.78
C LEU A 13 -13.13 -10.05 23.46
N ARG A 14 -13.54 -8.93 22.83
CA ARG A 14 -13.49 -7.57 23.39
C ARG A 14 -14.07 -7.51 24.82
N PRO A 15 -13.55 -6.67 25.73
CA PRO A 15 -14.16 -6.42 27.03
C PRO A 15 -15.43 -5.55 26.92
N PRO A 16 -16.40 -5.69 27.85
CA PRO A 16 -17.67 -4.98 27.80
C PRO A 16 -17.60 -3.66 28.56
N GLY A 17 -18.07 -2.56 27.95
CA GLY A 17 -18.22 -1.29 28.67
C GLY A 17 -18.46 -0.07 27.81
N ALA A 18 -19.66 0.06 27.20
CA ALA A 18 -20.29 1.37 26.93
C ALA A 18 -21.76 1.16 26.53
N ARG A 19 -22.62 2.04 27.04
CA ARG A 19 -24.09 1.95 27.12
C ARG A 19 -24.81 1.95 25.75
N PRO A 20 -25.99 1.32 25.63
CA PRO A 20 -26.80 1.36 24.41
C PRO A 20 -27.59 2.68 24.32
N LEU A 21 -27.53 3.34 23.15
CA LEU A 21 -28.49 4.37 22.77
C LEU A 21 -29.84 3.72 22.46
N ALA A 22 -30.89 4.36 22.96
CA ALA A 22 -32.23 3.84 23.12
C ALA A 22 -32.94 3.47 21.80
N ALA A 23 -33.52 2.28 21.78
CA ALA A 23 -34.57 1.90 20.85
C ALA A 23 -35.88 2.60 21.26
N VAL A 24 -36.43 3.43 20.37
CA VAL A 24 -37.79 3.99 20.53
C VAL A 24 -38.80 2.91 20.16
N ALA A 25 -39.60 2.55 21.16
CA ALA A 25 -40.67 1.56 21.10
C ALA A 25 -41.81 2.02 20.18
N ALA A 26 -42.32 1.06 19.40
CA ALA A 26 -43.62 1.14 18.75
C ALA A 26 -44.72 0.66 19.70
N ALA A 27 -45.84 1.37 19.75
CA ALA A 27 -47.13 0.86 20.24
C ALA A 27 -48.29 1.77 19.73
N PRO A 28 -49.55 1.31 19.73
CA PRO A 28 -50.38 1.22 18.52
C PRO A 28 -51.65 2.08 18.58
N HIS A 29 -52.37 2.27 17.45
CA HIS A 29 -53.84 2.31 17.47
C HIS A 29 -54.49 2.12 16.10
N SER A 30 -55.54 1.29 16.13
CA SER A 30 -56.53 0.99 15.10
C SER A 30 -57.46 2.16 14.76
N ARG A 31 -57.96 2.24 13.53
CA ARG A 31 -59.40 2.12 13.17
C ARG A 31 -59.65 2.26 11.66
N LYS A 32 -60.75 1.61 11.24
CA LYS A 32 -61.24 1.37 9.87
C LYS A 32 -61.94 2.59 9.24
N ARG A 33 -62.24 2.44 7.93
CA ARG A 33 -63.28 3.11 7.09
C ARG A 33 -62.81 4.42 6.42
N ASP A 34 -63.07 4.75 5.15
CA ASP A 34 -64.04 4.27 4.16
C ASP A 34 -63.50 4.38 2.72
N ALA A 35 -64.11 3.62 1.82
CA ALA A 35 -63.93 3.68 0.38
C ALA A 35 -64.62 4.92 -0.22
N VAL A 36 -63.92 5.66 -1.08
CA VAL A 36 -64.55 6.49 -2.11
C VAL A 36 -63.79 6.33 -3.42
N SER A 37 -64.55 5.88 -4.42
CA SER A 37 -64.19 5.75 -5.83
C SER A 37 -63.90 7.11 -6.45
N CYS A 38 -62.85 7.21 -7.27
CA CYS A 38 -62.88 8.11 -8.42
C CYS A 38 -62.07 7.52 -9.59
N LYS A 39 -62.78 7.19 -10.67
CA LYS A 39 -62.22 6.84 -11.98
C LYS A 39 -61.82 8.12 -12.70
N SER A 40 -60.59 8.19 -13.20
CA SER A 40 -60.29 8.98 -14.40
C SER A 40 -59.10 8.40 -15.17
N THR A 41 -59.45 7.75 -16.28
CA THR A 41 -58.75 7.71 -17.58
C THR A 41 -57.37 8.34 -17.70
N GLY A 42 -56.40 7.61 -18.29
CA GLY A 42 -55.32 8.26 -19.03
C GLY A 42 -54.00 7.50 -19.20
N LYS A 43 -53.90 6.72 -20.28
CA LYS A 43 -52.67 6.36 -21.03
C LYS A 43 -51.56 5.61 -20.29
N THR A 44 -51.52 4.31 -20.56
CA THR A 44 -50.33 3.44 -20.54
C THR A 44 -49.13 4.07 -21.25
N ARG A 45 -48.01 4.23 -20.53
CA ARG A 45 -46.68 4.35 -21.15
C ARG A 45 -45.70 3.46 -20.37
N ALA A 46 -45.26 2.40 -21.03
CA ALA A 46 -44.34 1.39 -20.51
C ALA A 46 -43.01 2.03 -20.06
N LYS A 47 -42.60 1.77 -18.81
CA LYS A 47 -41.25 2.06 -18.31
C LYS A 47 -40.33 0.90 -18.68
N ASN A 48 -39.73 0.98 -19.87
CA ASN A 48 -38.50 0.25 -20.17
C ASN A 48 -37.35 0.89 -19.37
N LYS A 49 -37.02 0.34 -18.20
CA LYS A 49 -35.72 0.55 -17.55
C LYS A 49 -34.75 -0.51 -18.10
N ALA A 50 -34.28 -0.29 -19.32
CA ALA A 50 -33.05 -0.93 -19.77
C ALA A 50 -31.88 -0.22 -19.09
N LYS A 51 -31.07 -0.97 -18.33
CA LYS A 51 -29.85 -0.49 -17.67
C LYS A 51 -28.89 0.06 -18.71
N ASP A 52 -28.67 1.37 -18.69
CA ASP A 52 -27.63 2.05 -19.45
C ASP A 52 -26.26 1.85 -18.78
N THR A 53 -25.78 0.60 -18.78
CA THR A 53 -24.44 0.25 -18.28
C THR A 53 -23.34 0.42 -19.32
N THR A 54 -23.72 0.73 -20.57
CA THR A 54 -22.81 0.77 -21.72
C THR A 54 -22.22 2.16 -21.91
N MET A 55 -22.97 3.22 -21.61
CA MET A 55 -22.54 4.62 -21.76
C MET A 55 -21.60 5.11 -20.64
N TRP A 56 -21.57 4.43 -19.49
CA TRP A 56 -20.74 4.79 -18.33
C TRP A 56 -19.27 4.39 -18.46
N ARG A 57 -18.95 3.38 -19.29
CA ARG A 57 -17.58 2.86 -19.46
C ARG A 57 -16.64 3.77 -20.26
N PRO A 58 -17.06 4.40 -21.38
CA PRO A 58 -16.25 5.37 -22.10
C PRO A 58 -15.89 6.58 -21.24
N GLN A 59 -16.89 7.16 -20.55
CA GLN A 59 -16.70 8.30 -19.64
C GLN A 59 -15.73 7.98 -18.50
N ARG A 60 -15.83 6.79 -17.89
CA ARG A 60 -14.90 6.38 -16.82
C ARG A 60 -13.46 6.25 -17.33
N ARG A 61 -13.26 5.72 -18.55
CA ARG A 61 -11.93 5.57 -19.14
C ARG A 61 -11.31 6.92 -19.49
N GLU A 62 -12.08 7.83 -20.08
CA GLU A 62 -11.64 9.21 -20.35
C GLU A 62 -11.27 9.93 -19.05
N LEU A 63 -12.06 9.75 -17.98
CA LEU A 63 -11.78 10.32 -16.67
C LEU A 63 -10.52 9.72 -16.03
N GLU A 64 -10.33 8.40 -16.11
CA GLU A 64 -9.10 7.72 -15.67
C GLU A 64 -7.86 8.19 -16.46
N GLU A 65 -7.96 8.31 -17.77
CA GLU A 65 -6.88 8.82 -18.62
C GLU A 65 -6.58 10.30 -18.33
N HIS A 66 -7.61 11.12 -18.12
CA HIS A 66 -7.47 12.51 -17.73
C HIS A 66 -6.81 12.65 -16.34
N LEU A 67 -7.24 11.85 -15.36
CA LEU A 67 -6.63 11.80 -14.02
C LEU A 67 -5.16 11.41 -14.11
N LYS A 68 -4.84 10.35 -14.88
CA LYS A 68 -3.45 9.93 -15.12
C LYS A 68 -2.62 11.06 -15.71
N ARG A 69 -3.13 11.81 -16.69
CA ARG A 69 -2.40 12.96 -17.26
C ARG A 69 -2.08 14.04 -16.22
N ARG A 70 -2.96 14.25 -15.24
CA ARG A 70 -2.76 15.24 -14.16
C ARG A 70 -1.80 14.77 -13.06
N THR A 71 -1.73 13.46 -12.82
CA THR A 71 -0.89 12.86 -11.78
C THR A 71 0.46 12.37 -12.29
N ARG A 72 0.65 12.28 -13.61
CA ARG A 72 1.91 11.83 -14.21
C ARG A 72 3.05 12.76 -13.80
N SER A 73 4.18 12.14 -13.49
CA SER A 73 5.47 12.78 -13.38
C SER A 73 5.71 13.72 -14.58
N ALA A 74 6.13 14.94 -14.28
CA ALA A 74 6.42 15.97 -15.27
C ALA A 74 7.91 16.00 -15.66
N GLY A 75 8.73 15.15 -15.04
CA GLY A 75 10.18 15.16 -15.20
C GLY A 75 10.65 14.30 -16.33
N ALA A 76 11.83 14.66 -16.80
CA ALA A 76 12.57 13.82 -17.69
C ALA A 76 12.85 12.48 -17.00
N PHE A 77 12.34 11.40 -17.58
CA PHE A 77 12.76 10.06 -17.21
C PHE A 77 14.24 9.91 -17.58
N ASP A 78 15.07 9.46 -16.64
CA ASP A 78 16.51 9.22 -16.87
C ASP A 78 16.77 7.71 -17.02
N PRO A 79 16.95 7.20 -18.25
CA PRO A 79 17.24 5.79 -18.49
C PRO A 79 18.61 5.34 -17.96
N GLY A 80 19.56 6.27 -17.79
CA GLY A 80 20.90 6.01 -17.27
C GLY A 80 20.88 5.75 -15.78
N LEU A 81 20.22 6.62 -15.01
CA LEU A 81 19.94 6.42 -13.58
C LEU A 81 19.22 5.08 -13.36
N TYR A 82 18.19 4.85 -14.16
CA TYR A 82 17.37 3.63 -14.14
C TYR A 82 18.22 2.36 -14.38
N ARG A 83 19.15 2.38 -15.34
CA ARG A 83 20.02 1.24 -15.66
C ARG A 83 21.08 0.98 -14.60
N ARG A 84 21.64 2.03 -13.98
CA ARG A 84 22.66 1.90 -12.92
C ARG A 84 22.12 1.18 -11.69
N HIS A 85 20.87 1.48 -11.34
CA HIS A 85 20.22 0.99 -10.11
C HIS A 85 19.27 -0.19 -10.39
N SER A 86 19.15 -0.59 -11.66
CA SER A 86 18.51 -1.85 -12.01
C SER A 86 19.46 -3.00 -11.70
N HIS A 87 19.14 -3.79 -10.70
CA HIS A 87 19.76 -5.10 -10.53
C HIS A 87 18.99 -6.12 -11.35
N SER A 88 19.63 -7.22 -11.75
CA SER A 88 19.21 -8.20 -12.77
C SER A 88 17.71 -8.55 -12.93
N HIS A 89 16.86 -8.32 -11.91
CA HIS A 89 15.41 -8.54 -11.93
C HIS A 89 14.56 -7.47 -11.19
N HIS A 90 15.14 -6.35 -10.76
CA HIS A 90 14.45 -5.33 -9.97
C HIS A 90 14.85 -3.92 -10.41
N VAL A 91 13.85 -3.08 -10.68
CA VAL A 91 14.07 -1.66 -10.91
C VAL A 91 13.25 -0.86 -9.92
N PRO A 92 13.89 0.03 -9.14
CA PRO A 92 13.19 0.95 -8.23
C PRO A 92 12.13 1.75 -8.96
N VAL A 93 10.93 1.80 -8.40
CA VAL A 93 9.78 2.47 -9.00
C VAL A 93 9.82 3.95 -8.65
N LEU A 94 9.57 4.84 -9.61
CA LEU A 94 9.58 6.29 -9.36
C LEU A 94 10.92 6.80 -8.78
N LEU A 95 12.04 6.19 -9.19
CA LEU A 95 13.36 6.47 -8.59
C LEU A 95 13.73 7.95 -8.65
N GLY A 96 13.53 8.59 -9.81
CA GLY A 96 13.84 10.02 -9.98
C GLY A 96 12.96 10.90 -9.09
N GLU A 97 11.68 10.56 -8.97
CA GLU A 97 10.73 11.27 -8.13
C GLU A 97 11.01 11.09 -6.64
N VAL A 98 11.47 9.91 -6.22
CA VAL A 98 11.92 9.66 -4.85
C VAL A 98 13.15 10.50 -4.54
N LEU A 99 14.17 10.50 -5.41
CA LEU A 99 15.36 11.35 -5.23
C LEU A 99 14.98 12.84 -5.16
N ALA A 100 14.08 13.28 -6.03
CA ALA A 100 13.57 14.66 -6.02
C ALA A 100 12.80 14.98 -4.73
N ALA A 101 12.03 14.03 -4.19
CA ALA A 101 11.29 14.21 -2.94
C ALA A 101 12.21 14.47 -1.74
N PHE A 102 13.43 13.94 -1.74
CA PHE A 102 14.41 14.11 -0.66
C PHE A 102 15.49 15.14 -0.97
N ARG A 103 15.53 15.68 -2.19
CA ARG A 103 16.40 16.81 -2.54
C ARG A 103 15.85 18.07 -1.89
N ARG A 104 16.51 18.50 -0.80
CA ARG A 104 16.15 19.68 0.00
C ARG A 104 17.36 20.61 0.14
N PRO A 105 17.14 21.87 0.54
CA PRO A 105 18.23 22.75 0.98
C PRO A 105 18.96 22.20 2.23
N LEU A 106 18.25 21.43 3.07
CA LEU A 106 18.82 20.78 4.25
C LEU A 106 19.48 19.44 3.90
N PRO A 107 20.66 19.14 4.48
CA PRO A 107 21.36 17.87 4.24
C PRO A 107 20.54 16.68 4.71
N LEU A 108 20.59 15.57 3.97
CA LEU A 108 19.93 14.31 4.34
C LEU A 108 20.93 13.41 5.09
N ARG A 109 21.16 13.68 6.38
CA ARG A 109 22.17 12.95 7.18
C ARG A 109 21.69 11.56 7.59
N SER A 110 20.38 11.35 7.71
CA SER A 110 19.77 10.11 8.15
C SER A 110 18.62 9.67 7.24
N PHE A 111 18.65 8.42 6.79
CA PHE A 111 17.62 7.87 5.90
C PHE A 111 17.18 6.47 6.31
N VAL A 112 15.87 6.26 6.35
CA VAL A 112 15.26 4.97 6.66
C VAL A 112 14.50 4.44 5.45
N ASP A 113 14.85 3.23 5.00
CA ASP A 113 14.12 2.49 3.99
C ASP A 113 13.34 1.35 4.66
N CYS A 114 12.04 1.56 4.86
CA CYS A 114 11.15 0.63 5.55
C CYS A 114 10.85 -0.65 4.77
N THR A 115 11.26 -0.70 3.50
CA THR A 115 10.93 -1.75 2.52
C THR A 115 12.15 -2.01 1.65
N LEU A 116 13.28 -2.29 2.31
CA LEU A 116 14.61 -2.28 1.71
C LEU A 116 14.69 -3.11 0.42
N GLY A 117 14.08 -4.29 0.41
CA GLY A 117 14.14 -5.19 -0.73
C GLY A 117 15.58 -5.48 -1.16
N ALA A 118 15.88 -5.22 -2.43
CA ALA A 118 17.23 -5.35 -2.99
C ALA A 118 18.10 -4.07 -2.84
N ALA A 119 17.70 -3.14 -1.98
CA ALA A 119 18.35 -1.86 -1.68
C ALA A 119 18.45 -0.86 -2.86
N GLY A 120 17.65 -1.00 -3.91
CA GLY A 120 17.79 -0.14 -5.10
C GLY A 120 17.48 1.35 -4.84
N HIS A 121 16.45 1.67 -4.05
CA HIS A 121 16.19 3.04 -3.59
C HIS A 121 17.28 3.52 -2.62
N SER A 122 17.58 2.70 -1.61
CA SER A 122 18.62 2.99 -0.62
C SER A 122 19.99 3.34 -1.24
N LEU A 123 20.47 2.56 -2.23
CA LEU A 123 21.72 2.84 -2.91
C LEU A 123 21.69 4.18 -3.66
N ALA A 124 20.60 4.47 -4.37
CA ALA A 124 20.46 5.75 -5.07
C ALA A 124 20.47 6.93 -4.11
N MET A 125 19.82 6.78 -2.95
CA MET A 125 19.82 7.79 -1.90
C MET A 125 21.22 8.00 -1.31
N MET A 126 21.97 6.93 -1.04
CA MET A 126 23.35 7.02 -0.56
C MET A 126 24.30 7.66 -1.59
N GLU A 127 24.09 7.40 -2.88
CA GLU A 127 24.86 8.03 -3.97
C GLU A 127 24.53 9.52 -4.12
N ALA A 128 23.25 9.90 -4.03
CA ALA A 128 22.80 11.27 -4.20
C ALA A 128 23.10 12.17 -2.99
N HIS A 129 23.27 11.57 -1.81
CA HIS A 129 23.52 12.26 -0.54
C HIS A 129 24.83 11.78 0.09
N PRO A 130 26.00 12.20 -0.44
CA PRO A 130 27.29 11.82 0.12
C PRO A 130 27.50 12.33 1.57
N GLU A 131 26.74 13.33 2.00
CA GLU A 131 26.68 13.84 3.36
C GLU A 131 25.93 12.93 4.35
N MET A 132 25.28 11.86 3.87
CA MET A 132 24.56 10.90 4.71
C MET A 132 25.52 10.19 5.69
N GLU A 133 25.12 10.14 6.96
CA GLU A 133 25.86 9.54 8.08
C GLU A 133 25.18 8.28 8.63
N LEU A 134 23.86 8.16 8.45
CA LEU A 134 23.07 7.04 8.95
C LEU A 134 22.10 6.53 7.90
N HIS A 135 22.14 5.22 7.66
CA HIS A 135 21.13 4.50 6.89
C HIS A 135 20.58 3.34 7.71
N VAL A 136 19.26 3.17 7.68
CA VAL A 136 18.57 2.02 8.30
C VAL A 136 17.63 1.39 7.28
N GLY A 137 17.88 0.12 6.93
CA GLY A 137 17.02 -0.67 6.05
C GLY A 137 16.20 -1.71 6.82
N MET A 138 14.91 -1.85 6.51
CA MET A 138 14.03 -2.85 7.10
C MET A 138 13.33 -3.67 6.02
N ASP A 139 13.16 -4.97 6.26
CA ASP A 139 12.32 -5.83 5.42
C ASP A 139 11.82 -7.03 6.25
N VAL A 140 10.65 -7.56 5.91
CA VAL A 140 10.12 -8.78 6.52
C VAL A 140 10.65 -10.05 5.85
N ASP A 141 11.10 -9.96 4.60
CA ASP A 141 11.64 -11.08 3.85
C ASP A 141 13.17 -11.16 4.04
N PRO A 142 13.67 -12.16 4.80
CA PRO A 142 15.10 -12.31 5.03
C PRO A 142 15.90 -12.56 3.74
N SER A 143 15.26 -13.12 2.69
CA SER A 143 15.91 -13.38 1.42
C SER A 143 16.17 -12.08 0.64
N ALA A 144 15.22 -11.14 0.71
CA ALA A 144 15.37 -9.83 0.10
C ALA A 144 16.42 -9.01 0.84
N LEU A 145 16.32 -8.96 2.18
CA LEU A 145 17.28 -8.25 3.02
C LEU A 145 18.72 -8.72 2.80
N ALA A 146 18.97 -10.02 2.66
CA ALA A 146 20.30 -10.56 2.38
C ALA A 146 20.88 -10.08 1.04
N ILE A 147 20.04 -9.81 0.03
CA ILE A 147 20.49 -9.22 -1.24
C ILE A 147 20.82 -7.74 -1.03
N GLY A 148 19.92 -6.99 -0.39
CA GLY A 148 20.12 -5.57 -0.08
C GLY A 148 21.38 -5.32 0.76
N GLN A 149 21.62 -6.15 1.78
CA GLN A 149 22.84 -6.10 2.61
C GLN A 149 24.11 -6.21 1.78
N ARG A 150 24.22 -7.20 0.89
CA ARG A 150 25.40 -7.37 0.02
C ARG A 150 25.63 -6.17 -0.88
N HIS A 151 24.55 -5.58 -1.40
CA HIS A 151 24.63 -4.39 -2.24
C HIS A 151 25.13 -3.18 -1.45
N ILE A 152 24.61 -2.96 -0.23
CA ILE A 152 25.06 -1.90 0.67
C ILE A 152 26.53 -2.11 1.07
N GLU A 153 26.92 -3.32 1.44
CA GLU A 153 28.31 -3.66 1.79
C GLU A 153 29.26 -3.36 0.62
N ALA A 154 28.91 -3.78 -0.60
CA ALA A 154 29.70 -3.50 -1.79
C ALA A 154 29.83 -2.00 -2.05
N PHE A 155 28.76 -1.22 -1.86
CA PHE A 155 28.78 0.23 -1.96
C PHE A 155 29.70 0.88 -0.92
N LEU A 156 29.61 0.47 0.34
CA LEU A 156 30.45 0.98 1.42
C LEU A 156 31.94 0.69 1.18
N VAL A 157 32.28 -0.51 0.70
CA VAL A 157 33.65 -0.86 0.31
C VAL A 157 34.13 0.04 -0.83
N SER A 158 33.32 0.21 -1.89
CA SER A 158 33.64 1.08 -3.02
C SER A 158 33.91 2.52 -2.57
N ARG A 159 33.09 3.05 -1.65
CA ARG A 159 33.23 4.40 -1.09
C ARG A 159 34.48 4.55 -0.23
N ALA A 160 34.91 3.50 0.48
CA ALA A 160 36.14 3.50 1.26
C ALA A 160 37.42 3.37 0.40
N THR A 161 37.35 2.71 -0.76
CA THR A 161 38.50 2.49 -1.65
C THR A 161 38.70 3.56 -2.73
N GLY A 162 37.77 4.51 -2.87
CA GLY A 162 37.86 5.56 -3.88
C GLY A 162 39.03 6.51 -3.64
N GLU A 163 40.01 6.51 -4.55
CA GLU A 163 41.09 7.50 -4.63
C GLU A 163 40.50 8.87 -5.02
N GLY A 164 40.33 9.77 -4.05
CA GLY A 164 39.76 11.10 -4.31
C GLY A 164 39.99 12.12 -3.20
N GLY A 165 41.16 12.76 -3.21
CA GLY A 165 41.35 14.16 -2.83
C GLY A 165 41.37 14.52 -1.34
N GLU A 166 42.12 15.57 -1.01
CA GLU A 166 42.36 16.11 0.34
C GLU A 166 41.11 16.70 1.04
N ASP A 167 39.92 16.59 0.44
CA ASP A 167 38.61 16.98 1.01
C ASP A 167 37.86 15.79 1.66
N ALA A 168 38.60 14.81 2.19
CA ALA A 168 38.10 13.61 2.85
C ALA A 168 37.48 13.88 4.25
N LEU A 169 36.60 14.88 4.34
CA LEU A 169 35.69 15.10 5.47
C LEU A 169 34.31 14.46 5.21
N GLN A 170 34.23 13.46 4.32
CA GLN A 170 33.05 12.62 4.19
C GLN A 170 32.91 11.77 5.48
N GLY A 171 31.94 12.13 6.32
CA GLY A 171 31.63 11.37 7.54
C GLY A 171 31.42 9.87 7.27
N THR A 172 31.69 9.05 8.28
CA THR A 172 31.49 7.60 8.21
C THR A 172 30.00 7.29 8.11
N LEU A 173 29.54 6.83 6.95
CA LEU A 173 28.18 6.31 6.77
C LEU A 173 28.02 4.99 7.54
N ARG A 174 27.16 4.99 8.56
CA ARG A 174 26.75 3.81 9.31
C ARG A 174 25.49 3.25 8.68
N ALA A 175 25.51 1.98 8.26
CA ALA A 175 24.35 1.31 7.68
C ALA A 175 23.91 0.12 8.54
N TYR A 176 22.63 0.08 8.89
CA TYR A 176 22.02 -1.02 9.65
C TYR A 176 20.89 -1.65 8.85
N THR A 177 20.70 -2.97 9.02
CA THR A 177 19.62 -3.70 8.35
C THR A 177 18.91 -4.63 9.32
N HIS A 178 17.58 -4.64 9.31
CA HIS A 178 16.77 -5.37 10.29
C HIS A 178 15.69 -6.20 9.60
N VAL A 179 15.65 -7.51 9.92
CA VAL A 179 14.54 -8.40 9.51
C VAL A 179 13.33 -8.14 10.41
N LYS A 180 12.60 -7.07 10.12
CA LYS A 180 11.49 -6.56 10.93
C LYS A 180 10.46 -5.90 10.02
N ASN A 181 9.19 -6.02 10.41
CA ASN A 181 8.12 -5.25 9.80
C ASN A 181 8.26 -3.76 10.16
N PHE A 182 8.02 -2.88 9.19
CA PHE A 182 8.15 -1.44 9.33
C PHE A 182 7.24 -0.83 10.42
N LYS A 183 6.16 -1.51 10.84
CA LYS A 183 5.39 -1.07 12.03
C LYS A 183 6.21 -1.00 13.32
N TYR A 184 7.37 -1.65 13.35
CA TYR A 184 8.30 -1.62 14.48
C TYR A 184 9.42 -0.58 14.30
N ILE A 185 9.26 0.42 13.42
CA ILE A 185 10.27 1.45 13.15
C ILE A 185 10.79 2.11 14.44
N LYS A 186 9.90 2.53 15.35
CA LYS A 186 10.28 3.13 16.65
C LYS A 186 11.22 2.23 17.46
N HIS A 187 10.91 0.93 17.54
CA HIS A 187 11.76 -0.03 18.24
C HIS A 187 13.12 -0.21 17.52
N VAL A 188 13.13 -0.23 16.19
CA VAL A 188 14.38 -0.38 15.43
C VAL A 188 15.26 0.85 15.60
N LEU A 189 14.70 2.05 15.45
CA LEU A 189 15.44 3.30 15.63
C LEU A 189 15.95 3.44 17.06
N GLY A 190 15.14 3.13 18.07
CA GLY A 190 15.57 3.18 19.47
C GLY A 190 16.69 2.19 19.81
N GLY A 191 16.81 1.09 19.07
CA GLY A 191 17.94 0.16 19.18
C GLY A 191 19.22 0.65 18.52
N VAL A 192 19.14 1.63 17.61
CA VAL A 192 20.29 2.28 16.97
C VAL A 192 20.72 3.51 17.78
N ASP A 193 19.75 4.35 18.15
CA ASP A 193 19.91 5.54 18.98
C ASP A 193 18.54 5.93 19.56
N GLU A 194 18.43 6.01 20.89
CA GLU A 194 17.17 6.31 21.58
C GLU A 194 16.58 7.67 21.15
N SER A 195 17.42 8.65 20.80
CA SER A 195 17.01 10.00 20.36
C SER A 195 16.32 10.04 18.98
N LEU A 196 16.41 8.96 18.21
CA LEU A 196 15.73 8.82 16.92
C LEU A 196 14.30 8.29 17.07
N ALA A 197 14.00 7.59 18.16
CA ALA A 197 12.70 6.95 18.36
C ALA A 197 11.62 7.90 18.91
N ASP A 198 12.03 8.88 19.71
CA ASP A 198 11.14 9.89 20.31
C ASP A 198 11.00 11.16 19.44
N GLY A 199 11.76 11.26 18.35
CA GLY A 199 11.76 12.41 17.44
C GLY A 199 12.51 13.63 17.98
N SER A 200 13.26 13.51 19.08
CA SER A 200 14.05 14.61 19.65
C SER A 200 15.21 15.03 18.75
N SER A 201 15.89 14.06 18.14
CA SER A 201 16.79 14.28 17.00
C SER A 201 16.10 13.89 15.70
N GLY A 202 15.33 12.79 15.73
CA GLY A 202 14.55 12.29 14.59
C GLY A 202 15.39 11.90 13.37
N VAL A 203 14.73 11.41 12.31
CA VAL A 203 15.36 11.10 11.03
C VAL A 203 14.95 12.06 9.93
N ASP A 204 15.87 12.35 9.01
CA ASP A 204 15.70 13.36 7.97
C ASP A 204 14.76 12.88 6.85
N GLY A 205 14.77 11.58 6.57
CA GLY A 205 13.96 10.97 5.52
C GLY A 205 13.56 9.53 5.81
N ILE A 206 12.31 9.19 5.48
CA ILE A 206 11.77 7.84 5.56
C ILE A 206 11.09 7.50 4.23
N LEU A 207 11.39 6.33 3.67
CA LEU A 207 10.73 5.79 2.48
C LEU A 207 9.99 4.49 2.80
N ILE A 208 8.77 4.37 2.29
CA ILE A 208 7.98 3.13 2.28
C ILE A 208 7.54 2.84 0.84
N ASP A 209 8.12 1.82 0.21
CA ASP A 209 7.73 1.29 -1.11
C ASP A 209 6.86 0.04 -0.93
N LEU A 210 5.54 0.21 -0.96
CA LEU A 210 4.59 -0.84 -0.61
C LEU A 210 4.52 -1.96 -1.65
N GLY A 211 3.90 -3.07 -1.27
CA GLY A 211 3.62 -4.17 -2.19
C GLY A 211 4.68 -5.27 -2.13
N MET A 212 4.94 -5.90 -3.27
CA MET A 212 5.70 -7.16 -3.34
C MET A 212 7.01 -6.95 -4.08
N SER A 213 8.09 -7.50 -3.53
CA SER A 213 9.37 -7.53 -4.23
C SER A 213 9.33 -8.44 -5.46
N SER A 214 10.21 -8.17 -6.43
CA SER A 214 10.36 -9.07 -7.58
C SER A 214 10.64 -10.50 -7.19
N MET A 215 11.37 -10.70 -6.10
CA MET A 215 11.77 -12.02 -5.63
C MET A 215 10.58 -12.81 -5.10
N GLN A 216 9.59 -12.15 -4.49
CA GLN A 216 8.35 -12.78 -4.02
C GLN A 216 7.45 -13.22 -5.19
N VAL A 217 7.33 -12.38 -6.23
CA VAL A 217 6.43 -12.67 -7.37
C VAL A 217 7.04 -13.69 -8.34
N ASN A 218 8.35 -13.62 -8.59
CA ASN A 218 9.02 -14.48 -9.56
C ASN A 218 9.21 -15.92 -9.04
N ARG A 219 9.25 -16.10 -7.71
CA ARG A 219 9.34 -17.39 -7.04
C ARG A 219 7.95 -18.00 -6.87
N SER A 220 7.61 -18.96 -7.73
CA SER A 220 6.28 -19.59 -7.69
C SER A 220 6.01 -20.32 -6.36
N ASP A 221 7.05 -20.80 -5.67
CA ASP A 221 6.97 -21.44 -4.35
C ASP A 221 6.44 -20.50 -3.24
N ARG A 222 6.40 -19.18 -3.48
CA ARG A 222 5.85 -18.19 -2.54
C ARG A 222 4.35 -17.93 -2.72
N GLY A 223 3.74 -18.42 -3.81
CA GLY A 223 2.29 -18.34 -4.01
C GLY A 223 1.72 -16.97 -4.39
N PHE A 224 2.55 -15.96 -4.70
CA PHE A 224 2.07 -14.62 -5.09
C PHE A 224 1.68 -14.50 -6.56
N SER A 225 2.17 -15.39 -7.43
CA SER A 225 1.94 -15.29 -8.87
C SER A 225 0.55 -15.81 -9.27
N VAL A 226 -0.17 -15.00 -10.04
CA VAL A 226 -1.43 -15.41 -10.70
C VAL A 226 -1.17 -16.34 -11.88
N LEU A 227 0.00 -16.24 -12.50
CA LEU A 227 0.30 -16.92 -13.77
C LEU A 227 1.07 -18.23 -13.58
N ASN A 228 1.93 -18.27 -12.56
CA ASN A 228 2.76 -19.45 -12.27
C ASN A 228 2.14 -20.20 -11.08
N ASP A 229 1.91 -21.50 -11.26
CA ASP A 229 1.34 -22.35 -10.23
C ASP A 229 2.33 -22.57 -9.06
N GLY A 230 1.79 -22.64 -7.85
CA GLY A 230 2.52 -22.77 -6.60
C GLY A 230 1.59 -22.96 -5.40
N PRO A 231 2.11 -23.14 -4.19
CA PRO A 231 1.30 -23.32 -2.99
C PRO A 231 0.51 -22.04 -2.66
N LEU A 232 -0.63 -22.17 -1.99
CA LEU A 232 -1.41 -21.03 -1.47
C LEU A 232 -0.78 -20.47 -0.19
N ASP A 233 0.42 -19.92 -0.30
CA ASP A 233 1.17 -19.35 0.83
C ASP A 233 0.87 -17.84 1.00
N MET A 234 1.43 -16.99 0.14
CA MET A 234 1.30 -15.52 0.14
C MET A 234 1.84 -14.80 1.40
N ARG A 235 2.59 -15.47 2.29
CA ARG A 235 3.27 -14.79 3.40
C ARG A 235 4.49 -14.03 2.91
N MET A 236 4.60 -12.76 3.28
CA MET A 236 5.80 -11.95 3.06
C MET A 236 6.91 -12.34 4.05
N ASP A 237 6.56 -12.54 5.32
CA ASP A 237 7.43 -13.16 6.34
C ASP A 237 7.22 -14.69 6.34
N PRO A 238 8.22 -15.49 5.94
CA PRO A 238 8.13 -16.95 5.97
C PRO A 238 7.86 -17.54 7.37
N LYS A 239 8.11 -16.79 8.45
CA LYS A 239 7.85 -17.20 9.83
C LYS A 239 6.41 -16.95 10.29
N ALA A 240 5.62 -16.20 9.53
CA ALA A 240 4.21 -15.98 9.85
C ALA A 240 3.43 -17.30 9.77
N THR A 241 2.36 -17.44 10.55
CA THR A 241 1.62 -18.72 10.66
C THR A 241 0.44 -18.85 9.72
N LEU A 242 -0.17 -17.73 9.33
CA LEU A 242 -1.38 -17.72 8.51
C LEU A 242 -1.00 -17.78 7.03
N THR A 243 -1.53 -18.75 6.28
CA THR A 243 -1.37 -18.85 4.82
C THR A 243 -2.66 -18.49 4.08
N ALA A 244 -2.57 -18.22 2.78
CA ALA A 244 -3.76 -18.04 1.94
C ALA A 244 -4.63 -19.31 1.89
N GLU A 245 -4.00 -20.49 1.99
CA GLU A 245 -4.68 -21.78 2.11
C GLU A 245 -5.57 -21.84 3.36
N ASP A 246 -5.03 -21.42 4.52
CA ASP A 246 -5.79 -21.40 5.79
C ASP A 246 -7.02 -20.50 5.68
N ILE A 247 -6.89 -19.34 5.05
CA ILE A 247 -8.01 -18.42 4.81
C ILE A 247 -9.07 -19.10 3.94
N LEU A 248 -8.65 -19.65 2.80
CA LEU A 248 -9.59 -20.21 1.83
C LEU A 248 -10.28 -21.48 2.32
N ASN A 249 -9.62 -22.30 3.13
CA ASN A 249 -10.14 -23.59 3.58
C ASN A 249 -10.81 -23.52 4.97
N SER A 250 -10.33 -22.66 5.87
CA SER A 250 -10.70 -22.71 7.29
C SER A 250 -11.48 -21.49 7.80
N TRP A 251 -11.34 -20.31 7.19
CA TRP A 251 -12.06 -19.12 7.70
C TRP A 251 -13.57 -19.23 7.51
N PRO A 252 -14.37 -18.57 8.38
CA PRO A 252 -15.82 -18.48 8.20
C PRO A 252 -16.18 -17.94 6.81
N GLU A 253 -17.27 -18.45 6.25
CA GLU A 253 -17.73 -18.08 4.90
C GLU A 253 -17.90 -16.55 4.75
N LEU A 254 -18.47 -15.89 5.77
CA LEU A 254 -18.69 -14.45 5.76
C LEU A 254 -17.37 -13.66 5.76
N GLU A 255 -16.34 -14.15 6.43
CA GLU A 255 -15.02 -13.51 6.45
C GLU A 255 -14.31 -13.63 5.10
N VAL A 256 -14.40 -14.79 4.44
CA VAL A 256 -13.91 -14.92 3.05
C VAL A 256 -14.66 -13.96 2.12
N GLY A 257 -15.98 -13.85 2.27
CA GLY A 257 -16.77 -12.86 1.54
C GLY A 257 -16.32 -11.42 1.78
N ARG A 258 -16.06 -11.07 3.05
CA ARG A 258 -15.59 -9.76 3.49
C ARG A 258 -14.28 -9.38 2.82
N ILE A 259 -13.24 -10.23 2.90
CA ILE A 259 -11.94 -9.90 2.31
C ILE A 259 -12.01 -9.76 0.79
N LEU A 260 -12.79 -10.61 0.10
CA LEU A 260 -12.94 -10.51 -1.35
C LEU A 260 -13.63 -9.21 -1.77
N ARG A 261 -14.62 -8.77 -0.98
CA ARG A 261 -15.34 -7.51 -1.21
C ARG A 261 -14.48 -6.30 -0.86
N ASP A 262 -13.89 -6.27 0.33
CA ASP A 262 -13.30 -5.07 0.92
C ASP A 262 -11.83 -4.91 0.52
N TYR A 263 -11.05 -5.99 0.55
CA TYR A 263 -9.63 -5.95 0.16
C TYR A 263 -9.40 -6.18 -1.33
N GLY A 264 -10.29 -6.95 -1.97
CA GLY A 264 -10.22 -7.20 -3.42
C GLY A 264 -11.02 -6.20 -4.27
N GLU A 265 -11.92 -5.41 -3.66
CA GLU A 265 -12.90 -4.59 -4.38
C GLU A 265 -13.65 -5.40 -5.48
N GLU A 266 -13.89 -6.71 -5.24
CA GLU A 266 -14.41 -7.62 -6.26
C GLU A 266 -15.94 -7.66 -6.26
N SER A 267 -16.55 -7.13 -7.32
CA SER A 267 -18.00 -7.14 -7.54
C SER A 267 -18.68 -8.52 -7.44
N ASN A 268 -18.02 -9.58 -7.90
CA ASN A 268 -18.55 -10.94 -7.91
C ASN A 268 -18.19 -11.75 -6.65
N TRP A 269 -17.80 -11.08 -5.56
CA TRP A 269 -17.35 -11.70 -4.31
C TRP A 269 -18.32 -12.78 -3.79
N GLN A 270 -19.64 -12.55 -3.87
CA GLN A 270 -20.67 -13.50 -3.40
C GLN A 270 -20.66 -14.82 -4.17
N SER A 271 -20.38 -14.77 -5.47
CA SER A 271 -20.32 -15.96 -6.33
C SER A 271 -19.03 -16.74 -6.09
N LEU A 272 -17.91 -16.02 -5.97
CA LEU A 272 -16.60 -16.59 -5.63
C LEU A 272 -16.62 -17.26 -4.26
N GLN A 273 -17.10 -16.56 -3.24
CA GLN A 273 -17.28 -17.09 -1.88
C GLN A 273 -18.08 -18.39 -1.89
N ARG A 274 -19.27 -18.41 -2.50
CA ARG A 274 -20.11 -19.61 -2.58
C ARG A 274 -19.39 -20.78 -3.25
N ARG A 275 -18.57 -20.51 -4.27
CA ARG A 275 -17.79 -21.54 -4.96
C ARG A 275 -16.60 -22.03 -4.15
N ILE A 276 -15.89 -21.14 -3.46
CA ILE A 276 -14.82 -21.51 -2.54
C ILE A 276 -15.38 -22.43 -1.45
N VAL A 277 -16.51 -22.05 -0.83
CA VAL A 277 -17.17 -22.89 0.20
C VAL A 277 -17.64 -24.23 -0.37
N LYS A 278 -18.08 -24.27 -1.63
CA LYS A 278 -18.41 -25.53 -2.30
C LYS A 278 -17.17 -26.41 -2.50
N GLU A 279 -16.04 -25.84 -2.91
CA GLU A 279 -14.78 -26.56 -3.13
C GLU A 279 -14.19 -27.13 -1.82
N ARG A 280 -14.42 -26.47 -0.68
CA ARG A 280 -14.07 -27.03 0.65
C ARG A 280 -14.69 -28.41 0.89
N LYS A 281 -15.87 -28.68 0.33
CA LYS A 281 -16.56 -29.97 0.49
C LYS A 281 -15.95 -31.09 -0.36
N THR A 282 -15.12 -30.74 -1.35
CA THR A 282 -14.50 -31.68 -2.31
C THR A 282 -12.99 -31.84 -2.10
N GLY A 283 -12.43 -31.27 -1.03
CA GLY A 283 -11.02 -31.38 -0.69
C GLY A 283 -10.38 -30.05 -0.28
N GLY A 284 -10.95 -28.92 -0.71
CA GLY A 284 -10.35 -27.59 -0.52
C GLY A 284 -9.52 -27.13 -1.70
N LEU A 285 -8.84 -26.00 -1.52
CA LEU A 285 -7.90 -25.42 -2.49
C LEU A 285 -6.50 -25.46 -1.89
N HIS A 286 -5.52 -25.97 -2.63
CA HIS A 286 -4.14 -26.14 -2.15
C HIS A 286 -3.09 -25.47 -3.03
N SER A 287 -3.45 -25.09 -4.27
CA SER A 287 -2.55 -24.39 -5.19
C SER A 287 -3.16 -23.12 -5.79
N THR A 288 -2.30 -22.17 -6.16
CA THR A 288 -2.71 -20.95 -6.88
C THR A 288 -3.37 -21.29 -8.20
N GLY A 289 -2.93 -22.35 -8.89
CA GLY A 289 -3.53 -22.88 -10.11
C GLY A 289 -4.94 -23.43 -9.91
N GLU A 290 -5.23 -24.10 -8.79
CA GLU A 290 -6.59 -24.54 -8.45
C GLU A 290 -7.52 -23.35 -8.21
N LEU A 291 -7.06 -22.36 -7.45
CA LEU A 291 -7.79 -21.11 -7.23
C LEU A 291 -8.06 -20.38 -8.56
N VAL A 292 -7.07 -20.28 -9.43
CA VAL A 292 -7.23 -19.68 -10.76
C VAL A 292 -8.25 -20.45 -11.61
N LYS A 293 -8.21 -21.78 -11.62
CA LYS A 293 -9.22 -22.61 -12.31
C LYS A 293 -10.62 -22.37 -11.76
N LEU A 294 -10.79 -22.23 -10.44
CA LEU A 294 -12.06 -21.89 -9.82
C LEU A 294 -12.56 -20.51 -10.28
N ILE A 295 -11.68 -19.51 -10.31
CA ILE A 295 -12.01 -18.15 -10.78
C ILE A 295 -12.43 -18.18 -12.25
N GLN A 296 -11.66 -18.86 -13.11
CA GLN A 296 -11.97 -19.01 -14.54
C GLN A 296 -13.35 -19.64 -14.77
N ARG A 297 -13.71 -20.69 -14.00
CA ARG A 297 -15.05 -21.31 -14.05
C ARG A 297 -16.16 -20.39 -13.55
N THR A 298 -15.83 -19.38 -12.75
CA THR A 298 -16.78 -18.44 -12.13
C THR A 298 -17.05 -17.24 -13.04
N CYS A 299 -16.01 -16.78 -13.74
CA CYS A 299 -16.09 -15.69 -14.71
C CYS A 299 -16.72 -16.16 -16.03
N THR A 300 -18.00 -16.51 -16.03
CA THR A 300 -18.74 -16.80 -17.26
C THR A 300 -19.28 -15.50 -17.89
N ILE A 301 -18.83 -15.21 -19.12
CA ILE A 301 -19.54 -14.47 -20.19
C ILE A 301 -19.25 -12.96 -20.43
N SER A 302 -18.66 -12.18 -19.52
CA SER A 302 -18.46 -10.72 -19.79
C SER A 302 -17.01 -10.23 -19.64
N GLY A 303 -16.16 -10.49 -20.65
CA GLY A 303 -14.86 -9.79 -20.79
C GLY A 303 -13.66 -10.57 -21.35
N GLY A 304 -13.83 -11.84 -21.76
CA GLY A 304 -12.76 -12.66 -22.33
C GLY A 304 -11.58 -12.90 -21.36
N ARG A 305 -10.38 -13.16 -21.91
CA ARG A 305 -9.14 -13.40 -21.14
C ARG A 305 -8.82 -12.28 -20.13
N GLN A 306 -9.17 -11.04 -20.47
CA GLN A 306 -8.91 -9.88 -19.62
C GLN A 306 -9.80 -9.82 -18.37
N GLY A 307 -11.00 -10.42 -18.41
CA GLY A 307 -11.96 -10.39 -17.31
C GLY A 307 -11.54 -11.26 -16.12
N TRP A 308 -11.16 -12.52 -16.39
CA TRP A 308 -10.76 -13.43 -15.31
C TRP A 308 -9.39 -13.05 -14.72
N ILE A 309 -8.45 -12.51 -15.52
CA ILE A 309 -7.16 -12.04 -15.01
C ILE A 309 -7.39 -10.92 -13.99
N LYS A 310 -8.23 -9.93 -14.31
CA LYS A 310 -8.57 -8.85 -13.36
C LYS A 310 -9.20 -9.38 -12.07
N THR A 311 -10.10 -10.35 -12.20
CA THR A 311 -10.73 -11.00 -11.05
C THR A 311 -9.69 -11.74 -10.21
N ALA A 312 -8.79 -12.49 -10.85
CA ALA A 312 -7.70 -13.20 -10.17
C ALA A 312 -6.74 -12.23 -9.47
N THR A 313 -6.32 -11.14 -10.13
CA THR A 313 -5.48 -10.11 -9.49
C THR A 313 -6.13 -9.54 -8.23
N ARG A 314 -7.45 -9.28 -8.24
CA ARG A 314 -8.18 -8.80 -7.06
C ARG A 314 -8.31 -9.83 -5.95
N VAL A 315 -8.59 -11.09 -6.29
CA VAL A 315 -8.67 -12.18 -5.32
C VAL A 315 -7.31 -12.41 -4.66
N PHE A 316 -6.24 -12.43 -5.46
CA PHE A 316 -4.87 -12.58 -4.94
C PHE A 316 -4.47 -11.38 -4.08
N GLN A 317 -4.81 -10.16 -4.50
CA GLN A 317 -4.63 -8.95 -3.67
C GLN A 317 -5.37 -9.07 -2.33
N ALA A 318 -6.64 -9.50 -2.35
CA ALA A 318 -7.44 -9.67 -1.13
C ALA A 318 -6.81 -10.66 -0.14
N LEU A 319 -6.35 -11.81 -0.65
CA LEU A 319 -5.68 -12.83 0.14
C LEU A 319 -4.34 -12.33 0.67
N ARG A 320 -3.54 -11.68 -0.17
CA ARG A 320 -2.24 -11.08 0.21
C ARG A 320 -2.40 -10.09 1.37
N ILE A 321 -3.34 -9.16 1.22
CA ILE A 321 -3.68 -8.16 2.25
C ILE A 321 -4.09 -8.84 3.55
N ALA A 322 -4.96 -9.86 3.47
CA ALA A 322 -5.46 -10.56 4.65
C ALA A 322 -4.39 -11.42 5.35
N VAL A 323 -3.50 -12.07 4.59
CA VAL A 323 -2.40 -12.89 5.13
C VAL A 323 -1.39 -12.03 5.88
N ASN A 324 -1.06 -10.85 5.34
CA ASN A 324 0.03 -10.01 5.85
C ASN A 324 -0.45 -8.83 6.70
N ASP A 325 -1.77 -8.71 6.93
CA ASP A 325 -2.39 -7.60 7.66
C ASP A 325 -1.93 -6.21 7.16
N GLU A 326 -1.83 -6.08 5.83
CA GLU A 326 -1.07 -4.99 5.19
C GLU A 326 -1.65 -3.60 5.49
N LEU A 327 -2.98 -3.47 5.50
CA LEU A 327 -3.64 -2.18 5.62
C LEU A 327 -3.57 -1.62 7.04
N GLN A 328 -3.82 -2.45 8.06
CA GLN A 328 -3.71 -2.02 9.46
C GLN A 328 -2.26 -1.71 9.81
N THR A 329 -1.34 -2.59 9.37
CA THR A 329 0.10 -2.39 9.54
C THR A 329 0.57 -1.08 8.91
N LEU A 330 0.05 -0.72 7.72
CA LEU A 330 0.35 0.54 7.07
C LEU A 330 -0.11 1.73 7.90
N GLU A 331 -1.37 1.76 8.31
CA GLU A 331 -1.95 2.87 9.08
C GLU A 331 -1.14 3.15 10.37
N ASP A 332 -0.92 2.12 11.19
CA ASP A 332 -0.16 2.24 12.45
C ASP A 332 1.29 2.69 12.20
N ALA A 333 1.89 2.23 11.11
CA ALA A 333 3.26 2.58 10.75
C ALA A 333 3.41 4.02 10.26
N LEU A 334 2.43 4.57 9.55
CA LEU A 334 2.49 5.95 9.06
C LEU A 334 2.56 6.95 10.23
N HIS A 335 1.75 6.73 11.28
CA HIS A 335 1.85 7.50 12.52
C HIS A 335 3.23 7.33 13.16
N SER A 336 3.69 6.09 13.30
CA SER A 336 4.99 5.80 13.91
C SER A 336 6.16 6.43 13.14
N CYS A 337 6.11 6.43 11.80
CA CYS A 337 7.12 7.04 10.95
C CYS A 337 7.12 8.56 11.11
N PHE A 338 5.95 9.20 11.10
CA PHE A 338 5.83 10.64 11.26
C PHE A 338 6.38 11.13 12.60
N ASP A 339 6.11 10.39 13.68
CA ASP A 339 6.65 10.68 15.00
C ASP A 339 8.19 10.64 15.01
N CYS A 340 8.80 9.69 14.30
CA CYS A 340 10.26 9.52 14.22
C CYS A 340 10.95 10.57 13.33
N LEU A 341 10.23 11.33 12.51
CA LEU A 341 10.85 12.36 11.66
C LEU A 341 11.41 13.50 12.50
N ALA A 342 12.56 14.03 12.09
CA ALA A 342 13.06 15.32 12.54
C ALA A 342 12.15 16.46 12.03
N PRO A 343 12.21 17.67 12.62
CA PRO A 343 11.65 18.86 11.99
C PRO A 343 12.14 19.00 10.55
N ASP A 344 11.27 19.43 9.64
CA ASP A 344 11.48 19.44 8.18
C ASP A 344 11.75 18.06 7.52
N GLY A 345 11.75 16.98 8.30
CA GLY A 345 11.88 15.59 7.87
C GLY A 345 10.80 15.20 6.87
N ARG A 346 11.11 14.34 5.89
CA ARG A 346 10.15 13.91 4.86
C ARG A 346 9.84 12.42 4.96
N LEU A 347 8.56 12.07 4.83
CA LEU A 347 8.10 10.70 4.64
C LEU A 347 7.53 10.57 3.22
N ALA A 348 8.12 9.67 2.44
CA ALA A 348 7.67 9.32 1.10
C ALA A 348 7.07 7.91 1.11
N VAL A 349 5.90 7.74 0.51
CA VAL A 349 5.21 6.45 0.41
C VAL A 349 4.80 6.18 -1.04
N ILE A 350 5.22 5.04 -1.58
CA ILE A 350 4.78 4.52 -2.87
C ILE A 350 3.73 3.44 -2.61
N SER A 351 2.54 3.62 -3.17
CA SER A 351 1.42 2.67 -3.10
C SER A 351 1.09 2.10 -4.47
N PHE A 352 0.60 0.86 -4.53
CA PHE A 352 0.32 0.17 -5.80
C PHE A 352 -1.16 -0.14 -6.02
N HIS A 353 -1.99 0.04 -5.01
CA HIS A 353 -3.45 -0.06 -5.17
C HIS A 353 -4.23 1.03 -4.42
N SER A 354 -5.52 1.12 -4.75
CA SER A 354 -6.48 2.11 -4.25
C SER A 354 -6.57 2.14 -2.72
N LEU A 355 -6.60 0.97 -2.08
CA LEU A 355 -6.76 0.87 -0.62
C LEU A 355 -5.56 1.46 0.14
N GLU A 356 -4.32 1.13 -0.26
CA GLU A 356 -3.09 1.72 0.30
C GLU A 356 -3.08 3.24 0.09
N ASP A 357 -3.25 3.71 -1.15
CA ASP A 357 -3.22 5.14 -1.49
C ASP A 357 -4.27 5.95 -0.71
N ARG A 358 -5.45 5.34 -0.46
CA ARG A 358 -6.50 5.97 0.33
C ARG A 358 -6.09 6.11 1.79
N ILE A 359 -5.51 5.06 2.40
CA ILE A 359 -5.00 5.11 3.78
C ILE A 359 -3.91 6.16 3.89
N VAL A 360 -2.89 6.13 3.01
CA VAL A 360 -1.81 7.11 3.02
C VAL A 360 -2.35 8.54 2.91
N LYS A 361 -3.29 8.78 2.00
CA LYS A 361 -3.92 10.10 1.86
C LYS A 361 -4.65 10.53 3.13
N GLN A 362 -5.46 9.65 3.72
CA GLN A 362 -6.27 9.97 4.90
C GLN A 362 -5.38 10.25 6.11
N THR A 363 -4.44 9.34 6.40
CA THR A 363 -3.50 9.50 7.51
C THR A 363 -2.62 10.74 7.34
N PHE A 364 -2.14 11.06 6.13
CA PHE A 364 -1.38 12.30 5.92
C PHE A 364 -2.19 13.56 6.22
N LEU A 365 -3.48 13.57 5.88
CA LEU A 365 -4.36 14.70 6.18
C LEU A 365 -4.68 14.81 7.68
N GLU A 366 -4.81 13.67 8.37
CA GLU A 366 -5.00 13.62 9.82
C GLU A 366 -3.73 14.11 10.55
N LEU A 367 -2.55 13.64 10.14
CA LEU A 367 -1.26 14.01 10.75
C LEU A 367 -0.99 15.51 10.68
N ILE A 368 -1.30 16.19 9.56
CA ILE A 368 -1.08 17.64 9.45
C ILE A 368 -2.08 18.48 10.25
N ARG A 369 -3.27 17.96 10.54
CA ARG A 369 -4.30 18.68 11.33
C ARG A 369 -3.95 18.70 12.81
N GLY A 370 -3.35 17.63 13.33
CA GLY A 370 -3.09 17.46 14.76
C GLY A 370 -4.34 17.12 15.56
N ASP A 371 -4.18 16.94 16.88
CA ASP A 371 -5.27 16.54 17.80
C ASP A 371 -6.21 17.69 18.18
N GLU A 372 -5.87 18.94 17.82
CA GLU A 372 -6.64 20.15 18.14
C GLU A 372 -7.17 20.80 16.86
N ALA A 373 -8.27 20.28 16.30
CA ALA A 373 -9.12 21.05 15.39
C ALA A 373 -10.54 20.51 15.41
N GLU A 374 -11.48 21.36 15.81
CA GLU A 374 -12.91 21.21 15.56
C GLU A 374 -13.18 21.09 14.04
N ASP A 375 -14.31 20.49 13.67
CA ASP A 375 -14.69 19.97 12.34
C ASP A 375 -14.76 20.99 11.16
N ASP A 376 -13.82 21.93 11.02
CA ASP A 376 -13.83 22.92 9.94
C ASP A 376 -12.77 22.61 8.86
N GLU A 377 -13.24 22.21 7.68
CA GLU A 377 -12.43 21.96 6.48
C GLU A 377 -11.70 23.23 5.96
N GLU A 378 -11.95 24.39 6.57
CA GLU A 378 -11.46 25.72 6.16
C GLU A 378 -10.01 26.03 6.60
N ASP A 379 -9.46 25.31 7.59
CA ASP A 379 -8.12 25.59 8.13
C ASP A 379 -6.95 25.04 7.28
N LEU A 380 -7.24 24.19 6.28
CA LEU A 380 -6.22 23.65 5.39
C LEU A 380 -5.95 24.59 4.21
N VAL A 381 -4.82 25.29 4.24
CA VAL A 381 -4.41 26.17 3.15
C VAL A 381 -3.86 25.35 1.98
N CYS A 382 -4.55 25.43 0.84
CA CYS A 382 -4.06 24.92 -0.43
C CYS A 382 -3.32 26.04 -1.17
N ALA A 383 -2.00 25.95 -1.25
CA ALA A 383 -1.19 26.85 -2.07
C ALA A 383 -0.85 26.16 -3.40
N ASP A 384 -1.21 26.80 -4.51
CA ASP A 384 -0.57 26.56 -5.79
C ASP A 384 0.75 27.35 -5.74
N ILE A 385 1.90 26.67 -5.83
CA ILE A 385 3.22 27.32 -5.71
C ILE A 385 3.97 27.16 -7.03
N ASP A 386 4.33 28.31 -7.63
CA ASP A 386 5.38 28.41 -8.64
C ASP A 386 6.72 28.60 -7.91
N ASP A 387 7.16 27.56 -7.20
CA ASP A 387 8.43 27.58 -6.46
C ASP A 387 9.56 27.23 -7.41
N GLU A 388 10.51 28.15 -7.65
CA GLU A 388 11.64 27.89 -8.55
C GLU A 388 12.59 26.82 -7.98
N ASP A 389 12.65 26.66 -6.65
CA ASP A 389 13.55 25.73 -5.97
C ASP A 389 13.00 24.29 -5.86
N GLU A 390 11.67 24.12 -5.89
CA GLU A 390 11.00 22.80 -5.84
C GLU A 390 9.87 22.65 -6.88
N PRO A 391 10.21 22.76 -8.19
CA PRO A 391 9.25 22.93 -9.30
C PRO A 391 8.31 21.73 -9.54
N TRP A 392 8.46 20.66 -8.76
CA TRP A 392 7.70 19.43 -8.91
C TRP A 392 6.40 19.39 -8.12
N PHE A 393 6.36 20.03 -6.95
CA PHE A 393 5.20 20.02 -6.08
C PHE A 393 4.19 21.09 -6.51
N LYS A 394 3.37 20.73 -7.50
CA LYS A 394 2.38 21.66 -8.08
C LYS A 394 1.33 22.15 -7.08
N GLN A 395 1.02 21.35 -6.06
CA GLN A 395 -0.04 21.65 -5.09
C GLN A 395 0.30 21.06 -3.74
N ARG A 396 0.41 21.92 -2.72
CA ARG A 396 0.67 21.54 -1.33
C ARG A 396 -0.58 21.75 -0.47
N VAL A 397 -0.66 21.02 0.64
CA VAL A 397 -1.66 21.23 1.68
C VAL A 397 -0.91 21.45 2.99
N GLN A 398 -0.99 22.66 3.53
CA GLN A 398 -0.36 23.02 4.79
C GLN A 398 -1.33 22.74 5.95
N GLY A 399 -0.82 22.18 7.04
CA GLY A 399 -1.50 22.14 8.33
C GLY A 399 -0.54 22.54 9.46
N THR A 400 -0.99 22.40 10.71
CA THR A 400 -0.27 22.79 11.92
C THR A 400 1.00 21.96 12.14
N ASN A 401 0.91 20.64 11.94
CA ASN A 401 2.00 19.72 12.25
C ASN A 401 2.90 19.39 11.05
N GLY A 402 2.56 19.89 9.85
CA GLY A 402 3.35 19.62 8.66
C GLY A 402 2.65 19.99 7.35
N THR A 403 3.27 19.57 6.25
CA THR A 403 2.85 19.90 4.88
C THR A 403 2.76 18.64 4.03
N VAL A 404 1.61 18.38 3.43
CA VAL A 404 1.49 17.38 2.36
C VAL A 404 1.98 18.01 1.06
N LEU A 405 3.14 17.57 0.59
CA LEU A 405 3.80 18.10 -0.61
C LEU A 405 3.11 17.63 -1.90
N THR A 406 2.46 16.46 -1.86
CA THR A 406 1.74 15.86 -2.99
C THR A 406 0.23 15.82 -2.75
N LYS A 407 -0.48 16.93 -2.93
CA LYS A 407 -1.97 16.94 -2.82
C LYS A 407 -2.60 15.87 -3.72
N ARG A 408 -2.06 15.74 -4.93
CA ARG A 408 -2.30 14.61 -5.83
C ARG A 408 -1.09 13.69 -5.84
N PRO A 409 -1.27 12.37 -5.92
CA PRO A 409 -0.15 11.45 -5.97
C PRO A 409 0.62 11.64 -7.28
N THR A 410 1.93 11.47 -7.23
CA THR A 410 2.77 11.42 -8.43
C THR A 410 2.76 9.98 -8.98
N THR A 411 2.59 9.84 -10.29
CA THR A 411 2.49 8.55 -10.98
C THR A 411 3.55 8.43 -12.08
N PRO A 412 3.98 7.21 -12.44
CA PRO A 412 5.07 7.02 -13.40
C PRO A 412 4.86 7.65 -14.77
N SER A 413 5.98 7.97 -15.42
CA SER A 413 5.99 8.40 -16.80
C SER A 413 5.58 7.24 -17.73
N GLN A 414 5.16 7.57 -18.96
CA GLN A 414 4.83 6.54 -19.95
C GLN A 414 6.06 5.72 -20.38
N GLU A 415 7.26 6.29 -20.27
CA GLU A 415 8.50 5.62 -20.62
C GLU A 415 8.87 4.59 -19.56
N GLU A 416 8.73 4.97 -18.28
CA GLU A 416 8.92 4.04 -17.16
C GLU A 416 7.90 2.88 -17.23
N GLU A 417 6.62 3.17 -17.50
CA GLU A 417 5.59 2.12 -17.64
C GLU A 417 5.92 1.08 -18.73
N LYS A 418 6.60 1.50 -19.81
CA LYS A 418 7.03 0.59 -20.89
C LYS A 418 8.19 -0.30 -20.45
N LEU A 419 9.10 0.23 -19.63
CA LEU A 419 10.30 -0.47 -19.15
C LEU A 419 10.00 -1.36 -17.93
N ASN A 420 9.08 -0.94 -17.06
CA ASN A 420 8.65 -1.67 -15.89
C ASN A 420 7.12 -1.66 -15.76
N GLN A 421 6.49 -2.71 -16.26
CA GLN A 421 5.03 -2.85 -16.16
C GLN A 421 4.49 -2.87 -14.72
N ARG A 422 5.34 -3.09 -13.71
CA ARG A 422 4.95 -3.13 -12.29
C ARG A 422 4.72 -1.75 -11.72
N CYS A 423 5.35 -0.71 -12.27
CA CYS A 423 5.12 0.66 -11.83
C CYS A 423 3.76 1.22 -12.28
N ARG A 424 3.05 0.60 -13.23
CA ARG A 424 1.81 1.15 -13.84
C ARG A 424 0.71 1.65 -12.88
N SER A 425 0.71 1.15 -11.65
CA SER A 425 -0.27 1.49 -10.62
C SER A 425 0.35 2.22 -9.42
N ALA A 426 1.66 2.50 -9.49
CA ALA A 426 2.40 3.18 -8.46
C ALA A 426 1.94 4.62 -8.31
N LYS A 427 1.87 5.06 -7.05
CA LYS A 427 1.46 6.38 -6.63
C LYS A 427 2.34 6.80 -5.46
N LEU A 428 3.18 7.80 -5.69
CA LEU A 428 4.02 8.42 -4.69
C LEU A 428 3.24 9.54 -3.98
N ARG A 429 3.28 9.53 -2.65
CA ARG A 429 2.88 10.64 -1.79
C ARG A 429 4.00 11.03 -0.84
N VAL A 430 4.11 12.32 -0.56
CA VAL A 430 5.15 12.87 0.32
C VAL A 430 4.51 13.85 1.30
N ILE A 431 4.88 13.70 2.58
CA ILE A 431 4.58 14.64 3.67
C ILE A 431 5.89 15.12 4.29
N GLN A 432 5.94 16.38 4.68
CA GLN A 432 7.01 17.01 5.44
C GLN A 432 6.51 17.35 6.83
N LYS A 433 7.28 17.03 7.87
CA LYS A 433 6.99 17.42 9.25
C LYS A 433 7.36 18.88 9.45
N ALA A 434 6.54 19.62 10.22
CA ALA A 434 6.80 21.01 10.56
C ALA A 434 8.01 21.18 11.48
#